data_AF-A0A7V4V7B8-F1
#
_entry.id   AF-A0A7V4V7B8-F1
#
_cell.length_a   1.000
_cell.length_b   1.000
_cell.length_c   1.000
_cell.angle_alpha   90.00
_cell.angle_beta   90.00
_cell.angle_gamma   90.00
#
_symmetry.space_group_name_H-M   'P 1'
#
loop_
_entity.id
_entity.type
_entity.pdbx_description
1 polymer ?
#
loop_
_entity_poly.entity_id
_entity_poly.type
_entity_poly.pdbx_seq_one_letter_code
_entity_poly.pdbx_strand_id
1 'polypeptide(L)'
;MDDYNENEDTFNEKDLLEMTFFQFNELKNIILNKNFFEIEDWVFDTIEILNKIFDFYYLFIIYKVVMNELILIWIIDDNSILEGIDKEDIISLMDHPRKNEVFKELYDLKIIEYRDNKIFPGEILNKLLAIKKQMNENFASETWKKYQNTLFALIMIEVAENYASNALNSKNRMPQTLISVFNIISWVIYCQMKSHKLNENEVYKIKFSEINKIFRYSKFNRAKMKRFLGFLLGTYDGDAKLFEDIEESDSSDSDIREDNLIINRKLNNYIERIVERVRELRSREI
;
A
#
# COMPACT_ATOMS: atom_id res chain seq x y z
N MET A 1 15.06 -45.41 -6.14
CA MET A 1 13.90 -44.57 -6.49
C MET A 1 13.67 -43.74 -5.27
N ASP A 2 14.32 -42.59 -5.25
CA ASP A 2 14.25 -41.66 -4.13
C ASP A 2 12.90 -40.95 -4.21
N ASP A 3 12.09 -41.14 -3.17
CA ASP A 3 10.91 -40.35 -2.90
C ASP A 3 11.36 -38.91 -2.64
N TYR A 4 11.43 -38.10 -3.69
CA TYR A 4 11.35 -36.65 -3.58
C TYR A 4 9.93 -36.30 -3.12
N ASN A 5 9.69 -36.41 -1.81
CA ASN A 5 8.68 -35.58 -1.16
C ASN A 5 9.24 -34.15 -1.17
N GLU A 6 9.04 -33.45 -2.29
CA GLU A 6 8.89 -32.01 -2.24
C GLU A 6 7.66 -31.76 -1.36
N ASN A 7 7.92 -31.45 -0.09
CA ASN A 7 7.01 -30.61 0.65
C ASN A 7 6.84 -29.35 -0.21
N GLU A 8 5.79 -29.30 -1.02
CA GLU A 8 5.28 -28.04 -1.53
C GLU A 8 5.06 -27.19 -0.28
N ASP A 9 6.00 -26.29 -0.04
CA ASP A 9 6.00 -25.36 1.08
C ASP A 9 4.61 -24.72 1.12
N THR A 10 3.78 -25.17 2.04
CA THR A 10 2.49 -24.57 2.31
C THR A 10 2.78 -23.25 3.02
N PHE A 11 3.22 -22.26 2.24
CA PHE A 11 3.27 -20.87 2.65
C PHE A 11 1.86 -20.52 3.11
N ASN A 12 1.71 -20.34 4.42
CA ASN A 12 0.40 -20.22 5.03
C ASN A 12 0.02 -18.72 5.14
N GLU A 13 -1.25 -18.44 5.42
CA GLU A 13 -1.79 -17.07 5.49
C GLU A 13 -0.98 -16.15 6.44
N LYS A 14 -0.38 -16.72 7.48
CA LYS A 14 0.45 -15.99 8.44
C LYS A 14 1.72 -15.46 7.78
N ASP A 15 2.40 -16.27 6.97
CA ASP A 15 3.64 -15.87 6.32
C ASP A 15 3.41 -14.75 5.27
N LEU A 16 2.26 -14.78 4.57
CA LEU A 16 1.82 -13.71 3.66
C LEU A 16 1.58 -12.39 4.41
N LEU A 17 0.91 -12.46 5.55
CA LEU A 17 0.61 -11.29 6.37
C LEU A 17 1.88 -10.72 7.01
N GLU A 18 2.77 -11.56 7.54
CA GLU A 18 4.07 -11.12 8.06
C GLU A 18 4.91 -10.41 6.99
N MET A 19 4.94 -10.94 5.76
CA MET A 19 5.63 -10.30 4.63
C MET A 19 4.96 -8.99 4.20
N THR A 20 3.62 -8.91 4.30
CA THR A 20 2.88 -7.68 4.02
C THR A 20 3.20 -6.60 5.07
N PHE A 21 3.19 -6.94 6.36
CA PHE A 21 3.59 -6.01 7.43
C PHE A 21 5.05 -5.59 7.32
N PHE A 22 5.93 -6.52 6.93
CA PHE A 22 7.33 -6.20 6.66
C PHE A 22 7.45 -5.12 5.58
N GLN A 23 6.78 -5.30 4.44
CA GLN A 23 6.74 -4.33 3.34
C GLN A 23 6.21 -2.96 3.76
N PHE A 24 5.11 -2.93 4.52
CA PHE A 24 4.57 -1.69 5.08
C PHE A 24 5.62 -0.98 5.94
N ASN A 25 6.25 -1.70 6.85
CA ASN A 25 7.23 -1.13 7.76
C ASN A 25 8.48 -0.63 7.04
N GLU A 26 9.02 -1.36 6.07
CA GLU A 26 10.17 -0.89 5.30
C GLU A 26 9.85 0.38 4.51
N LEU A 27 8.71 0.42 3.81
CA LEU A 27 8.30 1.61 3.06
C LEU A 27 8.08 2.81 4.00
N LYS A 28 7.39 2.61 5.13
CA LYS A 28 7.21 3.66 6.16
C LYS A 28 8.55 4.14 6.71
N ASN A 29 9.47 3.23 7.02
CA ASN A 29 10.78 3.57 7.57
C ASN A 29 11.61 4.39 6.60
N ILE A 30 11.61 4.04 5.31
CA ILE A 30 12.31 4.82 4.27
C ILE A 30 11.75 6.24 4.22
N ILE A 31 10.43 6.39 4.21
CA ILE A 31 9.78 7.69 4.07
C ILE A 31 9.95 8.55 5.33
N LEU A 32 9.81 7.95 6.52
CA LEU A 32 9.80 8.70 7.79
C LEU A 32 11.20 9.02 8.32
N ASN A 33 12.22 8.25 7.98
CA ASN A 33 13.56 8.38 8.56
C ASN A 33 14.62 8.95 7.60
N LYS A 34 14.36 8.99 6.28
CA LYS A 34 15.23 9.69 5.33
C LYS A 34 14.81 11.15 5.19
N ASN A 35 15.76 12.00 4.84
CA ASN A 35 15.42 13.33 4.33
C ASN A 35 14.59 13.16 3.06
N PHE A 36 13.51 13.91 2.90
CA PHE A 36 12.62 13.81 1.73
C PHE A 36 13.38 13.92 0.40
N PHE A 37 14.41 14.78 0.36
CA PHE A 37 15.23 14.99 -0.84
C PHE A 37 16.27 13.87 -1.07
N GLU A 38 16.44 12.95 -0.13
CA GLU A 38 17.31 11.77 -0.23
C GLU A 38 16.53 10.49 -0.51
N ILE A 39 15.20 10.58 -0.61
CA ILE A 39 14.34 9.46 -1.01
C ILE A 39 14.57 9.18 -2.50
N GLU A 40 14.85 7.92 -2.83
CA GLU A 40 15.09 7.50 -4.20
C GLU A 40 13.82 7.53 -5.08
N ASP A 41 13.97 7.81 -6.38
CA ASP A 41 12.84 7.95 -7.32
C ASP A 41 11.91 6.73 -7.37
N TRP A 42 12.45 5.52 -7.22
CA TRP A 42 11.65 4.30 -7.23
C TRP A 42 10.62 4.27 -6.08
N VAL A 43 10.90 4.92 -4.95
CA VAL A 43 9.97 5.03 -3.82
C VAL A 43 8.78 5.88 -4.24
N PHE A 44 9.03 7.00 -4.93
CA PHE A 44 7.97 7.87 -5.44
C PHE A 44 7.14 7.20 -6.53
N ASP A 45 7.77 6.47 -7.45
CA ASP A 45 7.05 5.66 -8.47
C ASP A 45 6.15 4.61 -7.80
N THR A 46 6.65 3.93 -6.76
CA THR A 46 5.88 2.96 -5.98
C THR A 46 4.69 3.61 -5.28
N ILE A 47 4.91 4.74 -4.62
CA ILE A 47 3.88 5.55 -3.96
C ILE A 47 2.81 6.01 -4.95
N GLU A 48 3.21 6.44 -6.16
CA GLU A 48 2.26 6.86 -7.19
C GLU A 48 1.34 5.71 -7.59
N ILE A 49 1.91 4.53 -7.85
CA ILE A 49 1.13 3.34 -8.22
C ILE A 49 0.19 2.93 -7.08
N LEU A 50 0.67 2.91 -5.84
CA LEU A 50 -0.14 2.59 -4.67
C LEU A 50 -1.28 3.59 -4.48
N ASN A 51 -1.01 4.90 -4.63
CA ASN A 51 -2.04 5.93 -4.54
C ASN A 51 -3.11 5.80 -5.62
N LYS A 52 -2.70 5.56 -6.86
CA LYS A 52 -3.67 5.30 -7.92
C LYS A 52 -4.49 4.05 -7.60
N ILE A 53 -3.87 2.99 -7.08
CA ILE A 53 -4.58 1.80 -6.60
C ILE A 53 -5.58 2.14 -5.49
N PHE A 54 -5.24 3.04 -4.56
CA PHE A 54 -6.15 3.51 -3.50
C PHE A 54 -7.34 4.30 -4.05
N ASP A 55 -7.11 5.19 -5.03
CA ASP A 55 -8.13 6.10 -5.56
C ASP A 55 -9.31 5.37 -6.23
N PHE A 56 -9.14 4.10 -6.66
CA PHE A 56 -10.25 3.28 -7.14
C PHE A 56 -11.28 2.91 -6.06
N TYR A 57 -10.97 3.13 -4.78
CA TYR A 57 -11.83 2.74 -3.68
C TYR A 57 -12.45 3.96 -3.04
N TYR A 58 -13.78 4.01 -3.15
CA TYR A 58 -14.59 5.04 -2.51
C TYR A 58 -14.28 5.21 -1.02
N LEU A 59 -13.94 4.10 -0.32
CA LEU A 59 -13.48 4.15 1.07
C LEU A 59 -12.28 5.07 1.22
N PHE A 60 -11.21 4.84 0.45
CA PHE A 60 -9.96 5.59 0.53
C PHE A 60 -10.08 7.02 0.00
N ILE A 61 -10.94 7.24 -1.00
CA ILE A 61 -11.29 8.60 -1.45
C ILE A 61 -11.75 9.47 -0.28
N ILE A 62 -12.56 8.92 0.65
CA ILE A 62 -13.03 9.68 1.80
C ILE A 62 -11.89 10.05 2.74
N TYR A 63 -10.97 9.12 3.05
CA TYR A 63 -9.79 9.46 3.87
C TYR A 63 -8.93 10.51 3.17
N LYS A 64 -8.71 10.37 1.86
CA LYS A 64 -7.95 11.33 1.08
C LYS A 64 -8.57 12.73 1.15
N VAL A 65 -9.89 12.85 0.97
CA VAL A 65 -10.63 14.12 1.11
C VAL A 65 -10.48 14.70 2.51
N VAL A 66 -10.80 13.90 3.55
CA VAL A 66 -10.71 14.33 4.96
C VAL A 66 -9.31 14.83 5.30
N MET A 67 -8.30 14.07 4.89
CA MET A 67 -6.91 14.41 5.16
C MET A 67 -6.48 15.62 4.35
N ASN A 68 -6.90 15.77 3.09
CA ASN A 68 -6.58 16.96 2.29
C ASN A 68 -7.07 18.24 2.98
N GLU A 69 -8.31 18.24 3.48
CA GLU A 69 -8.88 19.39 4.19
C GLU A 69 -8.08 19.72 5.46
N LEU A 70 -7.80 18.71 6.28
CA LEU A 70 -7.01 18.88 7.51
C LEU A 70 -5.59 19.39 7.22
N ILE A 71 -4.91 18.76 6.26
CA ILE A 71 -3.55 19.09 5.84
C ILE A 71 -3.51 20.52 5.30
N LEU A 72 -4.48 20.91 4.46
CA LEU A 72 -4.57 22.25 3.89
C LEU A 72 -4.71 23.32 4.98
N ILE A 73 -5.54 23.07 5.99
CA ILE A 73 -5.69 23.99 7.14
C ILE A 73 -4.38 24.11 7.92
N TRP A 74 -3.75 22.99 8.29
CA TRP A 74 -2.46 22.99 9.00
C TRP A 74 -1.32 23.61 8.20
N ILE A 75 -1.43 23.66 6.88
CA ILE A 75 -0.45 24.27 6.00
C ILE A 75 -0.63 25.78 5.89
N ILE A 76 -1.87 26.25 5.79
CA ILE A 76 -2.21 27.66 5.59
C ILE A 76 -2.10 28.43 6.90
N ASP A 77 -2.51 27.81 8.00
CA ASP A 77 -2.50 28.41 9.33
C ASP A 77 -1.54 27.66 10.25
N ASP A 78 -0.29 28.14 10.36
CA ASP A 78 0.70 27.54 11.26
C ASP A 78 0.27 27.59 12.74
N ASN A 79 -0.64 28.50 13.14
CA ASN A 79 -1.18 28.54 14.50
C ASN A 79 -2.14 27.36 14.75
N SER A 80 -2.82 26.87 13.72
CA SER A 80 -3.73 25.72 13.85
C SER A 80 -3.02 24.42 14.25
N ILE A 81 -1.69 24.32 14.04
CA ILE A 81 -0.85 23.23 14.54
C ILE A 81 -0.73 23.29 16.08
N LEU A 82 -0.69 24.49 16.66
CA LEU A 82 -0.51 24.74 18.09
C LEU A 82 -1.83 24.86 18.86
N GLU A 83 -2.82 25.52 18.26
CA GLU A 83 -4.11 25.82 18.88
C GLU A 83 -5.17 24.75 18.61
N GLY A 84 -4.94 23.90 17.61
CA GLY A 84 -5.85 22.84 17.17
C GLY A 84 -7.03 23.37 16.35
N ILE A 85 -7.62 22.52 15.53
CA ILE A 85 -8.78 22.87 14.69
C ILE A 85 -10.06 22.42 15.38
N ASP A 86 -11.07 23.28 15.48
CA ASP A 86 -12.36 22.89 16.03
C ASP A 86 -12.99 21.74 15.24
N LYS A 87 -13.31 20.66 15.95
CA LYS A 87 -13.78 19.41 15.34
C LYS A 87 -15.11 19.60 14.59
N GLU A 88 -16.01 20.41 15.14
CA GLU A 88 -17.33 20.64 14.56
C GLU A 88 -17.23 21.40 13.23
N ASP A 89 -16.33 22.35 13.11
CA ASP A 89 -16.09 23.12 11.89
C ASP A 89 -15.64 22.21 10.76
N ILE A 90 -14.63 21.38 11.02
CA ILE A 90 -14.11 20.40 10.07
C ILE A 90 -15.19 19.39 9.64
N ILE A 91 -15.93 18.84 10.61
CA ILE A 91 -16.97 17.85 10.31
C ILE A 91 -18.11 18.49 9.52
N SER A 92 -18.43 19.76 9.76
CA SER A 92 -19.50 20.48 9.04
C SER A 92 -19.14 20.72 7.58
N LEU A 93 -17.86 20.93 7.26
CA LEU A 93 -17.35 21.14 5.90
C LEU A 93 -17.39 19.86 5.04
N MET A 94 -17.52 18.69 5.66
CA MET A 94 -17.54 17.42 4.95
C MET A 94 -18.95 16.90 4.74
N ASP A 95 -19.40 16.83 3.49
CA ASP A 95 -20.65 16.16 3.12
C ASP A 95 -20.42 14.68 2.80
N HIS A 96 -20.12 13.90 3.85
CA HIS A 96 -19.97 12.46 3.71
C HIS A 96 -20.61 11.68 4.89
N PRO A 97 -21.48 10.68 4.63
CA PRO A 97 -22.18 9.93 5.69
C PRO A 97 -21.26 9.24 6.70
N ARG A 98 -20.02 8.93 6.30
CA ARG A 98 -19.03 8.20 7.13
C ARG A 98 -17.94 9.07 7.75
N LYS A 99 -18.06 10.40 7.67
CA LYS A 99 -17.03 11.31 8.18
C LYS A 99 -16.63 11.03 9.63
N ASN A 100 -17.62 10.81 10.52
CA ASN A 100 -17.37 10.52 11.93
C ASN A 100 -16.61 9.21 12.17
N GLU A 101 -16.87 8.17 11.37
CA GLU A 101 -16.15 6.90 11.44
C GLU A 101 -14.69 7.09 11.03
N VAL A 102 -14.45 7.80 9.92
CA VAL A 102 -13.11 8.09 9.41
C VAL A 102 -12.30 8.88 10.44
N PHE A 103 -12.90 9.92 11.02
CA PHE A 103 -12.28 10.72 12.09
C PHE A 103 -11.88 9.89 13.30
N LYS A 104 -12.78 8.99 13.75
CA LYS A 104 -12.49 8.08 14.84
C LYS A 104 -11.32 7.15 14.49
N GLU A 105 -11.34 6.55 13.30
CA GLU A 105 -10.27 5.65 12.86
C GLU A 105 -8.93 6.37 12.75
N LEU A 106 -8.89 7.57 12.19
CA LEU A 106 -7.67 8.38 12.11
C LEU A 106 -7.11 8.71 13.50
N TYR A 107 -7.98 8.93 14.50
CA TYR A 107 -7.57 9.13 15.88
C TYR A 107 -7.05 7.85 16.53
N ASP A 108 -7.74 6.73 16.34
CA ASP A 108 -7.32 5.42 16.87
C ASP A 108 -5.94 5.01 16.31
N LEU A 109 -5.66 5.41 15.05
CA LEU A 109 -4.36 5.24 14.38
C LEU A 109 -3.30 6.28 14.77
N LYS A 110 -3.62 7.23 15.65
CA LYS A 110 -2.74 8.34 16.04
C LYS A 110 -2.25 9.19 14.86
N ILE A 111 -3.00 9.22 13.76
CA ILE A 111 -2.75 10.11 12.61
C ILE A 111 -3.18 11.53 12.97
N ILE A 112 -4.26 11.63 13.75
CA ILE A 112 -4.72 12.87 14.39
C ILE A 112 -4.87 12.65 15.90
N GLU A 113 -4.88 13.73 16.66
CA GLU A 113 -5.14 13.72 18.10
C GLU A 113 -6.35 14.60 18.45
N TYR A 114 -7.07 14.22 19.50
CA TYR A 114 -8.14 15.04 20.09
C TYR A 114 -7.73 15.60 21.44
N ARG A 115 -7.86 16.92 21.61
CA ARG A 115 -7.75 17.59 22.92
C ARG A 115 -8.78 18.71 22.97
N ASP A 116 -9.59 18.76 24.03
CA ASP A 116 -10.57 19.84 24.27
C ASP A 116 -11.47 20.18 23.06
N ASN A 117 -12.05 19.14 22.41
CA ASN A 117 -12.86 19.25 21.18
C ASN A 117 -12.13 19.76 19.93
N LYS A 118 -10.80 19.85 19.99
CA LYS A 118 -9.96 20.25 18.87
C LYS A 118 -9.14 19.10 18.32
N ILE A 119 -8.81 19.21 17.04
CA ILE A 119 -8.04 18.25 16.24
C ILE A 119 -6.62 18.78 16.08
N PHE A 120 -5.65 17.94 16.43
CA PHE A 120 -4.22 18.20 16.29
C PHE A 120 -3.58 17.19 15.34
N PRO A 121 -2.49 17.54 14.65
CA PRO A 121 -1.72 16.58 13.89
C PRO A 121 -1.08 15.55 14.85
N GLY A 122 -1.23 14.26 14.53
CA GLY A 122 -0.57 13.17 15.26
C GLY A 122 0.90 13.02 14.89
N GLU A 123 1.57 12.00 15.44
CA GLU A 123 3.04 11.85 15.30
C GLU A 123 3.51 11.73 13.84
N ILE A 124 2.87 10.85 13.06
CA ILE A 124 3.21 10.62 11.65
C ILE A 124 3.04 11.92 10.86
N LEU A 125 1.94 12.63 11.11
CA LEU A 125 1.65 13.85 10.39
C LEU A 125 2.56 15.00 10.80
N ASN A 126 2.94 15.10 12.07
CA ASN A 126 3.91 16.09 12.54
C ASN A 126 5.28 15.92 11.88
N LYS A 127 5.77 14.67 11.72
CA LYS A 127 7.02 14.39 11.00
C LYS A 127 6.94 14.86 9.55
N LEU A 128 5.81 14.63 8.89
CA LEU A 128 5.61 15.02 7.50
C LEU A 128 5.45 16.53 7.36
N LEU A 129 4.62 17.19 8.19
CA LEU A 129 4.46 18.65 8.20
C LEU A 129 5.79 19.38 8.50
N ALA A 130 6.70 18.78 9.26
CA ALA A 130 8.04 19.33 9.46
C ALA A 130 8.87 19.39 8.16
N ILE A 131 8.70 18.41 7.25
CA ILE A 131 9.32 18.41 5.92
C ILE A 131 8.81 19.63 5.12
N LYS A 132 7.50 19.92 5.15
CA LYS A 132 6.92 21.12 4.51
C LYS A 132 7.60 22.42 4.96
N LYS A 133 7.95 22.56 6.25
CA LYS A 133 8.64 23.77 6.73
C LYS A 133 10.02 23.97 6.10
N GLN A 134 10.66 22.90 5.65
CA GLN A 134 11.95 22.94 4.95
C GLN A 134 11.76 23.26 3.45
N MET A 135 10.65 22.79 2.88
CA MET A 135 10.26 23.02 1.48
C MET A 135 9.59 24.39 1.36
N ASN A 136 10.36 25.47 1.27
CA ASN A 136 9.84 26.82 0.97
C ASN A 136 9.39 26.93 -0.51
N GLU A 137 8.50 26.04 -0.94
CA GLU A 137 8.08 25.85 -2.33
C GLU A 137 6.60 26.19 -2.56
N ASN A 138 6.27 26.51 -3.82
CA ASN A 138 4.90 26.74 -4.25
C ASN A 138 4.09 25.42 -4.20
N PHE A 139 2.84 25.48 -3.72
CA PHE A 139 1.88 24.37 -3.71
C PHE A 139 1.57 23.79 -5.11
N ALA A 140 1.89 24.51 -6.18
CA ALA A 140 1.74 24.00 -7.54
C ALA A 140 2.94 23.17 -8.04
N SER A 141 4.03 23.08 -7.27
CA SER A 141 5.28 22.41 -7.67
C SER A 141 5.12 20.89 -7.80
N GLU A 142 5.98 20.28 -8.61
CA GLU A 142 6.06 18.82 -8.72
C GLU A 142 6.51 18.17 -7.41
N THR A 143 7.46 18.80 -6.72
CA THR A 143 7.94 18.38 -5.39
C THR A 143 6.80 18.34 -4.38
N TRP A 144 5.92 19.34 -4.40
CA TRP A 144 4.74 19.37 -3.54
C TRP A 144 3.79 18.21 -3.83
N LYS A 145 3.54 17.90 -5.10
CA LYS A 145 2.72 16.75 -5.50
C LYS A 145 3.33 15.42 -5.01
N LYS A 146 4.65 15.25 -5.15
CA LYS A 146 5.37 14.07 -4.63
C LYS A 146 5.19 13.96 -3.11
N TYR A 147 5.33 15.07 -2.38
CA TYR A 147 5.13 15.11 -0.94
C TYR A 147 3.70 14.75 -0.52
N GLN A 148 2.68 15.37 -1.14
CA GLN A 148 1.27 15.05 -0.87
C GLN A 148 0.96 13.58 -1.14
N ASN A 149 1.40 13.05 -2.28
CA ASN A 149 1.22 11.63 -2.61
C ASN A 149 1.88 10.73 -1.56
N THR A 150 3.08 11.07 -1.11
CA THR A 150 3.80 10.33 -0.07
C THR A 150 3.04 10.30 1.25
N LEU A 151 2.52 11.47 1.66
CA LEU A 151 1.70 11.62 2.85
C LEU A 151 0.42 10.78 2.79
N PHE A 152 -0.30 10.82 1.66
CA PHE A 152 -1.50 10.00 1.48
C PHE A 152 -1.18 8.51 1.50
N ALA A 153 -0.11 8.08 0.84
CA ALA A 153 0.28 6.68 0.83
C ALA A 153 0.59 6.16 2.23
N LEU A 154 1.32 6.94 3.05
CA LEU A 154 1.60 6.58 4.44
C LEU A 154 0.33 6.40 5.27
N ILE A 155 -0.60 7.34 5.19
CA ILE A 155 -1.89 7.27 5.89
C ILE A 155 -2.66 6.03 5.42
N MET A 156 -2.69 5.76 4.12
CA MET A 156 -3.40 4.60 3.57
C MET A 156 -2.75 3.29 4.00
N ILE A 157 -1.42 3.24 4.11
CA ILE A 157 -0.67 2.10 4.64
C ILE A 157 -1.02 1.86 6.11
N GLU A 158 -1.07 2.90 6.96
CA GLU A 158 -1.46 2.77 8.37
C GLU A 158 -2.89 2.23 8.52
N VAL A 159 -3.81 2.76 7.72
CA VAL A 159 -5.18 2.25 7.66
C VAL A 159 -5.16 0.77 7.26
N ALA A 160 -4.45 0.42 6.18
CA ALA A 160 -4.32 -0.95 5.69
C ALA A 160 -3.78 -1.92 6.74
N GLU A 161 -2.71 -1.53 7.42
CA GLU A 161 -2.04 -2.32 8.46
C GLU A 161 -2.96 -2.59 9.64
N ASN A 162 -3.69 -1.57 10.12
CA ASN A 162 -4.68 -1.77 11.17
C ASN A 162 -5.80 -2.71 10.74
N TYR A 163 -6.28 -2.59 9.50
CA TYR A 163 -7.28 -3.52 8.99
C TYR A 163 -6.73 -4.94 8.81
N ALA A 164 -5.49 -5.10 8.38
CA ALA A 164 -4.81 -6.40 8.27
C ALA A 164 -4.58 -7.04 9.65
N SER A 165 -4.23 -6.24 10.65
CA SER A 165 -4.04 -6.70 12.03
C SER A 165 -5.37 -7.16 12.65
N ASN A 166 -6.45 -6.44 12.34
CA ASN A 166 -7.81 -6.78 12.77
C ASN A 166 -8.45 -7.89 11.92
N ALA A 167 -7.88 -8.23 10.77
CA ALA A 167 -8.37 -9.25 9.85
C ALA A 167 -8.36 -10.65 10.46
N LEU A 168 -7.36 -10.91 11.28
CA LEU A 168 -7.21 -12.15 12.04
C LEU A 168 -8.31 -12.32 13.11
N ASN A 169 -9.02 -11.23 13.46
CA ASN A 169 -9.89 -11.17 14.64
C ASN A 169 -11.34 -10.70 14.36
N SER A 170 -11.70 -10.24 13.16
CA SER A 170 -13.00 -9.55 12.96
C SER A 170 -13.79 -9.93 11.69
N LYS A 171 -15.12 -9.79 11.77
CA LYS A 171 -16.11 -10.03 10.69
C LYS A 171 -16.51 -8.75 9.92
N ASN A 172 -15.95 -7.59 10.23
CA ASN A 172 -16.38 -6.30 9.67
C ASN A 172 -15.52 -5.81 8.49
N ARG A 173 -16.14 -4.93 7.68
CA ARG A 173 -15.71 -4.43 6.36
C ARG A 173 -14.21 -4.17 6.26
N MET A 174 -13.50 -5.13 5.69
CA MET A 174 -12.08 -5.03 5.34
C MET A 174 -11.88 -4.25 4.03
N PRO A 175 -10.81 -3.46 3.89
CA PRO A 175 -10.21 -3.11 2.60
C PRO A 175 -9.49 -4.36 2.03
N GLN A 176 -10.23 -5.46 1.84
CA GLN A 176 -9.73 -6.78 1.39
C GLN A 176 -8.88 -6.67 0.14
N THR A 177 -9.21 -5.71 -0.71
CA THR A 177 -8.48 -5.34 -1.89
C THR A 177 -7.04 -5.00 -1.62
N LEU A 178 -6.77 -4.10 -0.68
CA LEU A 178 -5.45 -3.57 -0.48
C LEU A 178 -4.52 -4.62 0.11
N ILE A 179 -5.07 -5.36 1.08
CA ILE A 179 -4.45 -6.58 1.60
C ILE A 179 -4.21 -7.57 0.45
N SER A 180 -5.12 -7.69 -0.53
CA SER A 180 -4.89 -8.55 -1.72
C SER A 180 -3.75 -8.05 -2.61
N VAL A 181 -3.62 -6.74 -2.82
CA VAL A 181 -2.51 -6.15 -3.60
C VAL A 181 -1.18 -6.45 -2.90
N PHE A 182 -1.07 -6.16 -1.61
CA PHE A 182 0.14 -6.45 -0.86
C PHE A 182 0.39 -7.94 -0.69
N ASN A 183 -0.63 -8.79 -0.60
CA ASN A 183 -0.47 -10.24 -0.61
C ASN A 183 0.05 -10.74 -1.97
N ILE A 184 -0.42 -10.18 -3.10
CA ILE A 184 0.11 -10.48 -4.43
C ILE A 184 1.60 -10.14 -4.51
N ILE A 185 1.97 -8.93 -4.07
CA ILE A 185 3.38 -8.51 -4.09
C ILE A 185 4.21 -9.35 -3.12
N SER A 186 3.70 -9.63 -1.92
CA SER A 186 4.31 -10.53 -0.92
C SER A 186 4.57 -11.92 -1.48
N TRP A 187 3.62 -12.46 -2.24
CA TRP A 187 3.77 -13.77 -2.87
C TRP A 187 4.89 -13.76 -3.91
N VAL A 188 4.94 -12.71 -4.75
CA VAL A 188 6.04 -12.54 -5.72
C VAL A 188 7.38 -12.48 -5.00
N ILE A 189 7.51 -11.62 -3.98
CA ILE A 189 8.73 -11.51 -3.15
C ILE A 189 9.11 -12.87 -2.58
N TYR A 190 8.17 -13.59 -1.97
CA TYR A 190 8.42 -14.90 -1.36
C TYR A 190 8.99 -15.91 -2.37
N CYS A 191 8.37 -16.02 -3.55
CA CYS A 191 8.86 -16.88 -4.63
C CYS A 191 10.29 -16.50 -5.06
N GLN A 192 10.61 -15.21 -5.06
CA GLN A 192 11.89 -14.68 -5.52
C GLN A 192 12.98 -14.71 -4.45
N MET A 193 12.63 -14.76 -3.16
CA MET A 193 13.59 -14.84 -2.06
C MET A 193 14.54 -16.04 -2.16
N LYS A 194 14.09 -17.16 -2.75
CA LYS A 194 14.89 -18.38 -2.93
C LYS A 194 15.90 -18.28 -4.08
N SER A 195 15.79 -17.30 -4.98
CA SER A 195 16.70 -17.15 -6.13
C SER A 195 18.09 -16.67 -5.70
N HIS A 196 19.17 -17.35 -6.09
CA HIS A 196 20.52 -16.95 -5.70
C HIS A 196 21.06 -15.70 -6.43
N LYS A 197 20.40 -15.22 -7.49
CA LYS A 197 20.80 -14.03 -8.24
C LYS A 197 19.57 -13.19 -8.56
N LEU A 198 19.52 -11.97 -8.03
CA LEU A 198 18.57 -10.95 -8.47
C LEU A 198 19.19 -10.26 -9.68
N ASN A 199 18.46 -10.19 -10.78
CA ASN A 199 18.88 -9.42 -11.94
C ASN A 199 18.06 -8.13 -12.00
N GLU A 200 18.71 -6.99 -12.17
CA GLU A 200 18.07 -5.66 -12.31
C GLU A 200 17.13 -5.54 -13.54
N ASN A 201 17.11 -6.57 -14.41
CA ASN A 201 16.24 -6.66 -15.59
C ASN A 201 15.19 -7.76 -15.47
N GLU A 202 14.99 -8.33 -14.27
CA GLU A 202 14.06 -9.43 -14.08
C GLU A 202 12.60 -8.95 -14.25
N VAL A 203 11.83 -9.70 -15.04
CA VAL A 203 10.40 -9.45 -15.21
C VAL A 203 9.67 -10.28 -14.16
N TYR A 204 9.24 -9.61 -13.09
CA TYR A 204 8.48 -10.28 -12.04
C TYR A 204 7.11 -10.70 -12.54
N LYS A 205 6.74 -11.96 -12.27
CA LYS A 205 5.49 -12.54 -12.72
C LYS A 205 4.81 -13.36 -11.64
N ILE A 206 3.50 -13.48 -11.76
CA ILE A 206 2.67 -14.34 -10.92
C ILE A 206 1.71 -15.13 -11.81
N LYS A 207 1.63 -16.45 -11.59
CA LYS A 207 0.65 -17.28 -12.29
C LYS A 207 -0.76 -16.86 -11.90
N PHE A 208 -1.68 -16.83 -12.86
CA PHE A 208 -3.07 -16.50 -12.58
C PHE A 208 -3.73 -17.46 -11.57
N SER A 209 -3.29 -18.73 -11.54
CA SER A 209 -3.71 -19.72 -10.55
C SER A 209 -3.36 -19.33 -9.11
N GLU A 210 -2.18 -18.72 -8.87
CA GLU A 210 -1.76 -18.25 -7.54
C GLU A 210 -2.58 -17.05 -7.08
N ILE A 211 -2.95 -16.16 -8.01
CA ILE A 211 -3.87 -15.06 -7.71
C ILE A 211 -5.21 -15.59 -7.18
N ASN A 212 -5.73 -16.67 -7.77
CA ASN A 212 -6.95 -17.30 -7.27
C ASN A 212 -6.78 -17.87 -5.85
N LYS A 213 -5.59 -18.38 -5.49
CA LYS A 213 -5.31 -18.81 -4.11
C LYS A 213 -5.32 -17.60 -3.17
N ILE A 214 -4.69 -16.49 -3.54
CA ILE A 214 -4.68 -15.25 -2.76
C ILE A 214 -6.11 -14.71 -2.56
N PHE A 215 -6.97 -14.79 -3.58
CA PHE A 215 -8.37 -14.38 -3.46
C PHE A 215 -9.23 -15.22 -2.54
N ARG A 216 -8.90 -16.50 -2.36
CA ARG A 216 -9.59 -17.34 -1.38
C ARG A 216 -9.39 -16.79 0.03
N TYR A 217 -8.20 -16.26 0.34
CA TYR A 217 -7.93 -15.59 1.62
C TYR A 217 -8.74 -14.29 1.75
N SER A 218 -8.88 -13.54 0.67
CA SER A 218 -9.62 -12.28 0.65
C SER A 218 -11.15 -12.44 0.66
N LYS A 219 -11.69 -13.67 0.63
CA LYS A 219 -13.13 -13.98 0.64
C LYS A 219 -13.95 -13.25 -0.43
N PHE A 220 -13.34 -12.93 -1.57
CA PHE A 220 -14.05 -12.31 -2.69
C PHE A 220 -14.94 -13.31 -3.42
N ASN A 221 -16.16 -12.88 -3.76
CA ASN A 221 -16.98 -13.63 -4.71
C ASN A 221 -16.46 -13.42 -6.15
N ARG A 222 -16.87 -14.29 -7.06
CA ARG A 222 -16.40 -14.28 -8.46
C ARG A 222 -16.58 -12.94 -9.18
N ALA A 223 -17.68 -12.22 -8.90
CA ALA A 223 -17.95 -10.92 -9.52
C ALA A 223 -17.02 -9.82 -9.01
N LYS A 224 -16.78 -9.78 -7.69
CA LYS A 224 -15.80 -8.88 -7.06
C LYS A 224 -14.39 -9.18 -7.53
N MET A 225 -14.04 -10.46 -7.65
CA MET A 225 -12.75 -10.91 -8.15
C MET A 225 -12.51 -10.45 -9.60
N LYS A 226 -13.49 -10.62 -10.49
CA LYS A 226 -13.38 -10.12 -11.88
C LYS A 226 -13.19 -8.61 -11.94
N ARG A 227 -13.95 -7.86 -11.14
CA ARG A 227 -13.81 -6.39 -11.07
C ARG A 227 -12.44 -5.99 -10.53
N PHE A 228 -11.97 -6.65 -9.47
CA PHE A 228 -10.67 -6.40 -8.89
C PHE A 228 -9.53 -6.75 -9.86
N LEU A 229 -9.61 -7.88 -10.56
CA LEU A 229 -8.64 -8.24 -11.61
C LEU A 229 -8.64 -7.24 -12.77
N GLY A 230 -9.82 -6.85 -13.27
CA GLY A 230 -9.90 -5.81 -14.30
C GLY A 230 -9.35 -4.47 -13.83
N PHE A 231 -9.47 -4.17 -12.54
CA PHE A 231 -8.82 -3.01 -11.91
C PHE A 231 -7.29 -3.15 -11.92
N LEU A 232 -6.74 -4.28 -11.46
CA LEU A 232 -5.29 -4.51 -11.46
C LEU A 232 -4.67 -4.47 -12.85
N LEU A 233 -5.44 -4.85 -13.87
CA LEU A 233 -5.06 -4.84 -15.29
C LEU A 233 -5.34 -3.48 -15.98
N GLY A 234 -5.96 -2.52 -15.27
CA GLY A 234 -6.38 -1.22 -15.81
C GLY A 234 -7.40 -1.30 -16.95
N THR A 235 -8.17 -2.37 -17.06
CA THR A 235 -9.25 -2.49 -18.06
C THR A 235 -10.47 -1.62 -17.74
N TYR A 236 -10.50 -0.99 -16.55
CA TYR A 236 -11.58 -0.11 -16.12
C TYR A 236 -11.23 1.39 -16.13
N ASP A 237 -9.95 1.80 -16.13
CA ASP A 237 -9.57 3.24 -16.07
C ASP A 237 -8.14 3.56 -16.61
N GLY A 238 -7.48 2.62 -17.30
CA GLY A 238 -6.33 2.89 -18.18
C GLY A 238 -4.95 3.15 -17.54
N ASP A 239 -4.86 4.01 -16.52
CA ASP A 239 -3.60 4.70 -16.17
C ASP A 239 -2.83 4.12 -14.97
N ALA A 240 -3.45 3.21 -14.21
CA ALA A 240 -2.84 2.57 -13.04
C ALA A 240 -3.02 1.07 -13.13
N LYS A 241 -1.92 0.35 -13.35
CA LYS A 241 -1.95 -1.10 -13.49
C LYS A 241 -0.92 -1.71 -12.57
N LEU A 242 -1.34 -2.67 -11.76
CA LEU A 242 -0.40 -3.54 -11.04
C LEU A 242 0.31 -4.48 -12.02
N PHE A 243 -0.32 -4.79 -13.16
CA PHE A 243 0.23 -5.66 -14.19
C PHE A 243 0.30 -4.98 -15.56
N GLU A 244 1.40 -5.17 -16.28
CA GLU A 244 1.61 -4.56 -17.60
C GLU A 244 1.05 -5.42 -18.74
N ASP A 245 1.27 -6.73 -18.68
CA ASP A 245 0.93 -7.67 -19.76
C ASP A 245 0.57 -9.06 -19.22
N ILE A 246 -0.04 -9.88 -20.07
CA ILE A 246 -0.26 -11.31 -19.86
C ILE A 246 0.65 -12.06 -20.82
N GLU A 247 1.57 -12.85 -20.27
CA GLU A 247 2.39 -13.76 -21.07
C GLU A 247 1.67 -15.10 -21.14
N GLU A 248 1.14 -15.42 -22.33
CA GLU A 248 0.60 -16.74 -22.62
C GLU A 248 1.78 -17.70 -22.80
N SER A 249 1.86 -18.74 -21.96
CA SER A 249 2.83 -19.82 -22.18
C SER A 249 2.27 -20.78 -23.23
N ASP A 250 2.99 -20.97 -24.33
CA ASP A 250 2.72 -22.03 -25.31
C ASP A 250 3.14 -23.38 -24.69
N SER A 251 2.31 -23.96 -23.83
CA SER A 251 2.46 -25.36 -23.45
C SER A 251 1.92 -26.22 -24.60
N SER A 252 2.83 -26.84 -25.35
CA SER A 252 2.48 -27.77 -26.46
C SER A 252 1.86 -29.09 -26.00
N ASP A 253 1.70 -29.28 -24.68
CA ASP A 253 1.00 -30.42 -24.09
C ASP A 253 -0.35 -29.95 -23.51
N SER A 254 -1.40 -30.58 -24.03
CA SER A 254 -2.81 -30.33 -23.78
C SER A 254 -3.19 -30.26 -22.29
N ASP A 255 -4.05 -29.27 -21.99
CA ASP A 255 -4.99 -29.12 -20.86
C ASP A 255 -4.66 -28.13 -19.73
N ILE A 256 -3.50 -27.46 -19.71
CA ILE A 256 -3.28 -26.34 -18.78
C ILE A 256 -2.57 -25.17 -19.47
N ARG A 257 -3.36 -24.20 -19.96
CA ARG A 257 -2.86 -22.83 -20.23
C ARG A 257 -2.48 -22.20 -18.89
N GLU A 258 -1.20 -21.93 -18.68
CA GLU A 258 -0.74 -21.11 -17.54
C GLU A 258 -0.48 -19.69 -18.01
N ASP A 259 -1.49 -18.84 -17.87
CA ASP A 259 -1.37 -17.40 -18.12
C ASP A 259 -0.60 -16.76 -16.94
N ASN A 260 0.55 -16.16 -17.25
CA ASN A 260 1.32 -15.38 -16.27
C ASN A 260 0.94 -13.91 -16.37
N LEU A 261 0.69 -13.27 -15.23
CA LEU A 261 0.59 -11.80 -15.16
C LEU A 261 1.97 -11.21 -14.87
N ILE A 262 2.39 -10.27 -15.70
CA ILE A 262 3.65 -9.53 -15.53
C ILE A 262 3.39 -8.33 -14.62
N ILE A 263 4.10 -8.26 -13.49
CA ILE A 263 4.05 -7.12 -12.57
C ILE A 263 4.57 -5.88 -13.29
N ASN A 264 3.95 -4.73 -13.00
CA ASN A 264 4.37 -3.43 -13.51
C ASN A 264 5.85 -3.18 -13.20
N ARG A 265 6.63 -2.88 -14.24
CA ARG A 265 8.10 -2.75 -14.16
C ARG A 265 8.53 -1.61 -13.24
N LYS A 266 7.70 -0.59 -13.05
CA LYS A 266 7.96 0.48 -12.08
C LYS A 266 8.05 -0.03 -10.64
N LEU A 267 7.46 -1.20 -10.33
CA LEU A 267 7.56 -1.85 -9.03
C LEU A 267 8.75 -2.81 -8.91
N ASN A 268 9.53 -3.04 -9.98
CA ASN A 268 10.64 -4.00 -9.94
C ASN A 268 11.67 -3.62 -8.88
N ASN A 269 12.16 -2.38 -8.91
CA ASN A 269 13.13 -1.89 -7.93
C ASN A 269 12.61 -2.04 -6.49
N TYR A 270 11.31 -1.81 -6.27
CA TYR A 270 10.71 -2.02 -4.96
C TYR A 270 10.77 -3.50 -4.55
N ILE A 271 10.35 -4.42 -5.42
CA ILE A 271 10.38 -5.86 -5.16
C ILE A 271 11.82 -6.33 -4.89
N GLU A 272 12.78 -5.93 -5.72
CA GLU A 272 14.21 -6.23 -5.57
C GLU A 272 14.72 -5.80 -4.20
N ARG A 273 14.49 -4.53 -3.83
CA ARG A 273 14.93 -3.97 -2.55
C ARG A 273 14.33 -4.71 -1.36
N ILE A 274 13.05 -5.06 -1.44
CA ILE A 274 12.41 -5.83 -0.37
C ILE A 274 13.00 -7.25 -0.29
N VAL A 275 13.22 -7.92 -1.42
CA VAL A 275 13.85 -9.26 -1.42
C VAL A 275 15.25 -9.22 -0.81
N GLU A 276 16.09 -8.25 -1.21
CA GLU A 276 17.42 -8.02 -0.63
C GLU A 276 17.33 -7.83 0.88
N ARG A 277 16.44 -6.95 1.33
CA ARG A 277 16.28 -6.60 2.74
C ARG A 277 15.88 -7.80 3.59
N VAL A 278 14.95 -8.63 3.11
CA VAL A 278 14.56 -9.85 3.84
C VAL A 278 15.73 -10.82 3.96
N ARG A 279 16.55 -10.96 2.91
CA ARG A 279 17.75 -11.83 2.95
C ARG A 279 18.80 -11.31 3.94
N GLU A 280 19.05 -10.01 3.95
CA GLU A 280 19.97 -9.38 4.90
C GLU A 280 19.58 -9.60 6.36
N LEU A 281 18.29 -9.62 6.66
CA LEU A 281 17.82 -9.85 8.02
C LEU A 281 17.95 -11.32 8.41
N ARG A 282 17.58 -12.24 7.52
CA ARG A 282 17.73 -13.69 7.76
C ARG A 282 19.18 -14.12 7.92
N SER A 283 20.13 -13.47 7.24
CA SER A 283 21.56 -13.78 7.40
C SER A 283 22.15 -13.29 8.73
N ARG A 284 21.50 -12.34 9.42
CA ARG A 284 21.91 -11.85 10.75
C ARG A 284 21.37 -12.71 11.90
N GLU A 285 20.41 -13.60 11.62
CA GLU A 285 19.84 -14.54 12.59
C GLU A 285 20.62 -15.86 12.68
N ILE A 286 21.64 -16.04 11.83
CA ILE A 286 22.57 -17.19 11.79
C ILE A 286 23.91 -16.76 12.38
#